data_AF-X1FHN7-F1
#
_entry.id   AF-X1FHN7-F1
#
_cell.length_a   1.000
_cell.length_b   1.000
_cell.length_c   1.000
_cell.angle_alpha   90.00
_cell.angle_beta   90.00
_cell.angle_gamma   90.00
#
_symmetry.space_group_name_H-M   'P 1'
#
loop_
_entity.id
_entity.type
_entity.pdbx_description
1 polymer ?
#
loop_
_entity_poly.entity_id
_entity_poly.type
_entity_poly.pdbx_seq_one_letter_code
_entity_poly.pdbx_strand_id
1 'polypeptide(L)'
;MYIGKTQKGWKELNEEIIQTGKCVYCGACGAFCASIQFDKEKEIPIEDGSCKDMSTCRDGFGLCYNLCPKTEIEKIPLTLLDKWVFGKEHDKILRNM
;
A
#
# COMPACT_ATOMS: atom_id res chain seq x y z
N MET A 1 -3.53 -6.73 16.85
CA MET A 1 -2.74 -5.83 15.97
C MET A 1 -3.72 -4.82 15.39
N TYR A 2 -3.53 -3.54 15.64
CA TYR A 2 -4.38 -2.47 15.11
C TYR A 2 -3.58 -1.70 14.07
N ILE A 3 -4.04 -1.70 12.82
CA ILE A 3 -3.43 -0.89 11.76
C ILE A 3 -4.06 0.49 11.88
N GLY A 4 -3.30 1.43 12.45
CA GLY A 4 -3.74 2.81 12.62
C GLY A 4 -3.82 3.53 11.27
N LYS A 5 -4.72 4.51 11.16
CA LYS A 5 -4.73 5.41 10.02
C LYS A 5 -3.52 6.35 10.11
N THR A 6 -2.81 6.49 9.01
CA THR A 6 -1.65 7.38 8.86
C THR A 6 -2.07 8.60 8.04
N GLN A 7 -1.61 9.79 8.47
CA GLN A 7 -1.86 11.06 7.78
C GLN A 7 -0.92 11.21 6.58
N LYS A 8 -1.14 10.35 5.58
CA LYS A 8 -0.43 10.29 4.30
C LYS A 8 -1.43 10.01 3.18
N GLY A 9 -1.07 10.39 1.95
CA GLY A 9 -1.93 10.24 0.77
C GLY A 9 -1.17 9.87 -0.49
N TRP A 10 -1.63 10.38 -1.64
CA TRP A 10 -1.10 9.99 -2.94
C TRP A 10 0.40 10.26 -3.08
N LYS A 11 0.86 11.42 -2.61
CA LYS A 11 2.26 11.83 -2.70
C LYS A 11 3.18 10.77 -2.08
N GLU A 12 2.90 10.40 -0.84
CA GLU A 12 3.71 9.41 -0.12
C GLU A 12 3.53 8.01 -0.69
N LEU A 13 2.34 7.65 -1.18
CA LEU A 13 2.12 6.36 -1.84
C LEU A 13 2.99 6.25 -3.11
N ASN A 14 3.05 7.32 -3.90
CA ASN A 14 3.86 7.37 -5.10
C ASN A 14 5.35 7.25 -4.77
N GLU A 15 5.84 8.08 -3.85
CA GLU A 15 7.25 8.12 -3.46
C GLU A 15 7.73 6.83 -2.77
N GLU A 16 6.94 6.25 -1.86
CA GLU A 16 7.39 5.14 -1.01
C GLU A 16 7.11 3.76 -1.60
N ILE A 17 6.06 3.62 -2.43
CA ILE A 17 5.58 2.32 -2.91
C ILE A 17 5.67 2.18 -4.43
N ILE A 18 5.18 3.17 -5.19
CA ILE A 18 5.06 3.04 -6.65
C ILE A 18 6.44 3.22 -7.29
N GLN A 19 7.14 4.32 -7.00
CA GLN A 19 8.46 4.62 -7.59
C GLN A 19 9.57 3.71 -7.08
N THR A 20 9.37 3.03 -5.95
CA THR A 20 10.32 2.05 -5.39
C THR A 20 10.15 0.64 -5.95
N GLY A 21 9.17 0.43 -6.85
CA GLY A 21 8.86 -0.90 -7.40
C GLY A 21 8.21 -1.87 -6.41
N LYS A 22 7.76 -1.40 -5.24
CA LYS A 22 7.05 -2.23 -4.24
C LYS A 22 5.59 -2.51 -4.63
N CYS A 23 5.02 -1.67 -5.50
CA CYS A 23 3.65 -1.83 -6.00
C CYS A 23 3.49 -3.17 -6.74
N VAL A 24 2.44 -3.91 -6.41
CA VAL A 24 2.09 -5.20 -7.04
C VAL A 24 0.81 -5.12 -7.89
N TYR A 25 0.42 -3.90 -8.27
CA TYR A 25 -0.69 -3.63 -9.19
C TYR A 25 -2.03 -4.25 -8.76
N CYS A 26 -2.26 -4.41 -7.45
CA CYS A 26 -3.47 -5.03 -6.90
C CYS A 26 -4.77 -4.23 -7.11
N GLY A 27 -4.69 -2.99 -7.59
CA GLY A 27 -5.86 -2.14 -7.89
C GLY A 27 -6.56 -1.51 -6.68
N ALA A 28 -6.15 -1.80 -5.44
CA ALA A 28 -6.82 -1.29 -4.24
C ALA A 28 -6.93 0.24 -4.21
N CYS A 29 -5.88 0.97 -4.59
CA CYS A 29 -5.91 2.43 -4.58
C CYS A 29 -6.88 3.02 -5.61
N GLY A 30 -6.94 2.48 -6.84
CA GLY A 30 -7.87 2.93 -7.88
C GLY A 30 -9.32 2.48 -7.65
N ALA A 31 -9.54 1.36 -6.96
CA ALA A 31 -10.89 0.88 -6.65
C ALA A 31 -11.63 1.79 -5.65
N PHE A 32 -10.89 2.44 -4.74
CA PHE A 32 -11.46 3.22 -3.64
C PHE A 32 -11.20 4.73 -3.73
N CYS A 33 -10.43 5.18 -4.73
CA CYS A 33 -10.15 6.61 -4.95
C CYS A 33 -10.36 6.95 -6.43
N ALA A 34 -11.39 7.76 -6.72
CA ALA A 34 -11.76 8.15 -8.08
C ALA A 34 -10.66 8.98 -8.79
N SER A 35 -9.80 9.65 -8.02
CA SER A 35 -8.65 10.41 -8.53
C SER A 35 -7.51 9.53 -9.05
N ILE A 36 -7.56 8.22 -8.81
CA ILE A 36 -6.51 7.28 -9.21
C ILE A 36 -7.01 6.42 -10.36
N GLN A 37 -6.25 6.45 -11.45
CA GLN A 37 -6.44 5.61 -12.62
C GLN A 37 -5.25 4.65 -12.77
N PHE A 38 -5.38 3.66 -13.64
CA PHE A 38 -4.29 2.73 -13.94
C PHE A 38 -3.81 2.95 -15.37
N ASP A 39 -2.54 3.35 -15.52
CA ASP A 39 -1.85 3.42 -16.81
C ASP A 39 -1.49 2.00 -17.22
N LYS A 40 -2.21 1.46 -18.23
CA LYS A 40 -2.01 0.09 -18.69
C LYS A 40 -0.69 -0.12 -19.42
N GLU A 41 -0.12 0.92 -20.03
CA GLU A 41 1.11 0.80 -20.80
C GLU A 41 2.33 0.79 -19.88
N LYS A 42 2.30 1.64 -18.86
CA LYS A 42 3.35 1.70 -17.84
C LYS A 42 3.13 0.72 -16.69
N GLU A 43 1.97 0.07 -16.66
CA GLU A 43 1.48 -0.78 -15.59
C GLU A 43 1.51 -0.10 -14.21
N ILE A 44 1.35 1.22 -14.10
CA ILE A 44 1.39 1.92 -12.81
C ILE A 44 0.05 2.63 -12.52
N PRO A 45 -0.35 2.73 -11.25
CA PRO A 45 -1.37 3.69 -10.87
C PRO A 45 -0.85 5.11 -11.13
N ILE A 46 -1.72 5.97 -11.63
CA ILE A 46 -1.49 7.40 -11.86
C ILE A 46 -2.63 8.19 -11.23
N GLU A 47 -2.33 9.42 -10.81
CA GLU A 47 -3.30 10.35 -10.25
C GLU A 47 -3.62 11.43 -11.27
N ASP A 48 -4.88 11.87 -11.29
CA ASP A 48 -5.44 12.76 -12.32
C ASP A 48 -5.19 14.26 -12.09
N GLY A 49 -4.43 14.62 -11.06
CA GLY A 49 -4.16 15.98 -10.60
C GLY A 49 -5.14 16.50 -9.54
N SER A 50 -6.28 15.85 -9.32
CA SER A 50 -7.31 16.31 -8.38
C SER A 50 -6.91 16.21 -6.90
N CYS A 51 -5.88 15.45 -6.55
CA CYS A 51 -5.37 15.37 -5.17
C CYS A 51 -4.66 16.65 -4.72
N LYS A 52 -4.22 17.52 -5.64
CA LYS A 52 -3.63 18.82 -5.31
C LYS A 52 -4.71 19.87 -5.00
N ASP A 53 -5.83 19.79 -5.70
CA ASP A 53 -6.86 20.83 -5.71
C ASP A 53 -8.12 20.44 -4.93
N MET A 54 -8.30 19.16 -4.58
CA MET A 54 -9.44 18.67 -3.83
C MET A 54 -9.02 18.11 -2.47
N SER A 55 -9.93 18.25 -1.52
CA SER A 55 -9.93 17.60 -0.21
C SER A 55 -10.05 16.06 -0.27
N THR A 56 -9.63 15.43 -1.39
CA THR A 56 -9.73 13.98 -1.66
C THR A 56 -9.00 13.14 -0.61
N CYS A 57 -7.97 13.71 0.01
CA CYS A 57 -7.39 13.22 1.24
C CYS A 57 -7.97 14.02 2.42
N ARG A 58 -9.21 13.72 2.84
CA ARG A 58 -9.86 14.40 3.98
C ARG A 58 -8.89 14.43 5.16
N ASP A 59 -8.53 15.63 5.60
CA ASP A 59 -7.60 15.91 6.71
C ASP A 59 -6.21 15.26 6.58
N GLY A 60 -5.76 14.96 5.36
CA GLY A 60 -4.46 14.33 5.08
C GLY A 60 -4.44 12.81 5.20
N PHE A 61 -5.60 12.16 5.41
CA PHE A 61 -5.72 10.70 5.45
C PHE A 61 -6.16 10.15 4.09
N GLY A 62 -5.23 10.06 3.15
CA GLY A 62 -5.52 9.52 1.83
C GLY A 62 -5.88 8.03 1.89
N LEU A 63 -7.05 7.68 1.37
CA LEU A 63 -7.52 6.29 1.29
C LEU A 63 -6.53 5.41 0.52
N CYS A 64 -5.92 5.94 -0.53
CA CYS A 64 -4.95 5.23 -1.36
C CYS A 64 -3.73 4.74 -0.56
N TYR A 65 -3.18 5.57 0.34
CA TYR A 65 -2.06 5.20 1.18
C TYR A 65 -2.47 4.18 2.25
N ASN A 66 -3.61 4.45 2.91
CA ASN A 66 -4.08 3.66 4.05
C ASN A 66 -4.66 2.29 3.66
N LEU A 67 -5.07 2.09 2.41
CA LEU A 67 -5.53 0.80 1.87
C LEU A 67 -4.41 0.00 1.19
N CYS A 68 -3.26 0.61 0.93
CA CYS A 68 -2.18 -0.09 0.25
C CYS A 68 -1.61 -1.16 1.19
N PRO A 69 -1.65 -2.46 0.83
CA PRO A 69 -1.11 -3.51 1.69
C PRO A 69 0.41 -3.42 1.87
N LYS A 70 1.10 -2.63 1.04
CA LYS A 70 2.56 -2.48 1.04
C LYS A 70 3.05 -1.33 1.94
N THR A 71 2.18 -0.47 2.47
CA THR A 71 2.59 0.62 3.39
C THR A 71 2.85 0.14 4.81
N GLU A 72 2.24 -0.99 5.20
CA GLU A 72 2.27 -1.48 6.58
C GLU A 72 2.78 -2.93 6.70
N ILE A 73 3.26 -3.53 5.59
CA ILE A 73 3.68 -4.93 5.56
C ILE A 73 4.84 -5.23 6.52
N GLU A 74 5.74 -4.27 6.71
CA GLU A 74 6.88 -4.37 7.64
C GLU A 74 6.43 -4.37 9.11
N LYS A 75 5.21 -3.91 9.42
CA LYS A 75 4.65 -3.93 10.78
C LYS A 75 4.00 -5.26 11.14
N ILE A 76 3.83 -6.17 10.17
CA ILE A 76 3.31 -7.51 10.40
C ILE A 76 4.51 -8.41 10.77
N PRO A 77 4.58 -8.94 12.01
CA PRO A 77 5.67 -9.86 12.37
C PRO A 77 5.65 -11.09 11.46
N LEU A 78 6.82 -11.49 10.95
CA LEU A 78 6.93 -12.66 10.08
C LEU A 78 6.36 -13.91 10.74
N THR A 79 6.64 -14.11 12.03
CA THR A 79 6.09 -15.24 12.80
C THR A 79 4.56 -15.29 12.81
N LEU A 80 3.91 -14.13 12.82
CA LEU A 80 2.45 -14.04 12.72
C LEU A 80 1.98 -14.41 11.32
N LEU A 81 2.65 -13.89 10.29
CA LEU A 81 2.32 -14.19 8.89
C LEU A 81 2.51 -15.68 8.57
N ASP A 82 3.59 -16.28 9.04
CA ASP A 82 3.88 -17.70 8.87
C ASP A 82 2.82 -18.59 9.51
N LYS A 83 2.42 -18.24 10.74
CA LYS A 83 1.35 -18.95 11.43
C LYS A 83 0.02 -18.85 10.68
N TRP A 84 -0.28 -17.71 10.05
CA TRP A 84 -1.50 -17.53 9.25
C TRP A 84 -1.46 -18.31 7.93
N VAL A 85 -0.34 -18.33 7.22
CA VAL A 85 -0.24 -18.95 5.90
C VAL A 85 0.02 -20.46 6.00
N PHE A 86 0.90 -20.89 6.91
CA PHE A 86 1.37 -22.27 7.01
C PHE A 86 0.83 -23.03 8.21
N GLY A 87 0.14 -22.37 9.14
CA GLY A 87 -0.39 -23.00 10.36
C GLY A 87 0.68 -23.38 11.40
N LYS A 88 1.94 -22.98 11.18
CA LYS A 88 3.08 -23.24 12.08
C LYS A 88 4.02 -22.05 12.16
N GLU A 89 4.82 -21.98 13.22
CA GLU A 89 5.90 -20.99 13.30
C GLU A 89 7.02 -21.32 12.30
N HIS A 90 7.70 -20.29 11.80
CA HIS A 90 8.75 -20.40 10.78
C HIS A 90 9.86 -21.38 11.19
N ASP A 91 10.20 -22.33 10.31
CA ASP A 91 11.36 -23.19 10.50
C ASP A 91 12.65 -22.38 10.28
N LYS A 92 13.64 -22.54 11.17
CA LYS A 92 14.89 -21.74 11.18
C LYS A 92 15.75 -21.82 9.91
N ILE A 93 15.41 -22.71 8.97
CA ILE A 93 16.19 -22.99 7.76
C ILE A 93 16.08 -21.85 6.73
N LEU A 94 14.97 -21.11 6.70
CA LEU A 94 14.70 -20.10 5.67
C LEU A 94 15.18 -18.68 6.04
N ARG A 95 15.88 -18.50 7.16
CA ARG A 95 16.29 -17.19 7.71
C ARG A 95 17.36 -16.45 6.88
N ASN A 96 17.95 -17.08 5.86
CA ASN A 96 19.13 -16.57 5.14
C ASN A 96 18.93 -16.39 3.62
N MET A 97 17.70 -16.32 3.11
CA MET A 97 17.46 -15.91 1.72
C MET A 97 16.92 -14.49 1.66
#